data_AF-A0A8K0SF18-F1
#
_entry.id   AF-A0A8K0SF18-F1
#
_cell.length_a   1.000
_cell.length_b   1.000
_cell.length_c   1.000
_cell.angle_alpha   90.00
_cell.angle_beta   90.00
_cell.angle_gamma   90.00
#
_symmetry.space_group_name_H-M   'P 1'
#
loop_
_entity.id
_entity.type
_entity.pdbx_description
1 polymer ?
#
loop_
_entity_poly.entity_id
_entity_poly.type
_entity_poly.pdbx_seq_one_letter_code
_entity_poly.pdbx_strand_id
1 'polypeptide(L)'
;EQLFNASLYNYNKTTESFHTMVREIAKITKNAKPIPFHYFLAFLAQEGCLICLYFQNINCINTKIKPLSTNVPLNTKGPWLATI
;
A
#
# COMPACT_ATOMS: atom_id res chain seq x y z
N GLU A 1 -10.87 18.99 3.06
CA GLU A 1 -9.64 19.00 2.24
C GLU A 1 -8.31 19.03 3.02
N GLN A 2 -8.28 19.12 4.36
CA GLN A 2 -6.99 19.21 5.10
C GLN A 2 -6.46 17.90 5.68
N LEU A 3 -7.15 16.77 5.48
CA LEU A 3 -6.94 15.53 6.25
C LEU A 3 -5.60 14.81 6.00
N PHE A 4 -4.85 15.20 4.97
CA PHE A 4 -3.54 14.64 4.64
C PHE A 4 -2.42 15.70 4.69
N ASN A 5 -2.61 16.79 5.45
CA ASN A 5 -1.56 17.78 5.66
C ASN A 5 -0.73 17.44 6.90
N ALA A 6 0.61 17.44 6.76
CA ALA A 6 1.54 17.26 7.88
C ALA A 6 1.33 18.30 9.00
N SER A 7 0.78 19.48 8.67
CA SER A 7 0.45 20.51 9.65
C SER A 7 -0.63 20.10 10.66
N LEU A 8 -1.36 19.00 10.43
CA LEU A 8 -2.37 18.48 11.36
C LEU A 8 -1.78 17.95 12.66
N TYR A 9 -0.51 17.54 12.65
CA TYR A 9 0.21 17.11 13.86
C TYR A 9 0.57 18.28 14.78
N ASN A 10 0.42 19.53 14.33
CA ASN A 10 0.75 20.71 15.12
C ASN A 10 -0.34 21.11 16.12
N TYR A 11 -1.55 20.53 16.04
CA TYR A 11 -2.65 20.82 16.95
C TYR A 11 -3.28 19.53 17.51
N ASN A 12 -3.53 19.49 18.83
CA ASN A 12 -4.00 18.28 19.52
C ASN A 12 -5.37 17.78 19.02
N LYS A 13 -6.33 18.70 18.76
CA LYS A 13 -7.67 18.34 18.24
C LYS A 13 -7.64 17.78 16.81
N THR A 14 -6.72 18.26 15.96
CA THR A 14 -6.58 17.75 14.58
C THR A 14 -5.87 16.40 14.55
N THR A 15 -5.01 16.12 15.53
CA THR A 15 -4.33 14.82 15.69
C THR A 15 -5.32 13.69 16.00
N GLU A 16 -6.32 13.92 16.86
CA GLU A 16 -7.38 12.94 17.14
C GLU A 16 -8.22 12.61 15.90
N SER A 17 -8.62 13.64 15.14
CA SER A 17 -9.38 13.46 13.89
C SER A 17 -8.57 12.70 12.84
N PHE A 18 -7.27 12.98 12.74
CA PHE A 18 -6.36 12.27 11.85
C PHE A 18 -6.22 10.79 12.26
N HIS A 19 -5.99 10.49 13.54
CA HIS A 19 -5.91 9.10 14.01
C HIS A 19 -7.22 8.34 13.83
N THR A 20 -8.36 9.01 13.98
CA THR A 20 -9.68 8.41 13.71
C THR A 20 -9.79 8.03 12.24
N MET A 21 -9.44 8.93 11.33
CA MET A 21 -9.38 8.62 9.89
C MET A 21 -8.47 7.42 9.61
N VAL A 22 -7.23 7.42 10.12
CA VAL A 22 -6.26 6.35 9.85
C VAL A 22 -6.80 5.00 10.33
N ARG A 23 -7.46 4.95 11.49
CA ARG A 23 -8.09 3.72 12.00
C ARG A 23 -9.21 3.24 11.09
N GLU A 24 -10.06 4.13 10.61
CA GLU A 24 -11.15 3.74 9.69
C GLU A 24 -10.61 3.24 8.35
N ILE A 25 -9.62 3.93 7.77
CA ILE A 25 -8.94 3.47 6.54
C ILE A 25 -8.31 2.10 6.75
N ALA A 26 -7.64 1.86 7.89
CA ALA A 26 -7.05 0.57 8.21
C ALA A 26 -8.10 -0.54 8.32
N LYS A 27 -9.25 -0.27 8.95
CA LYS A 27 -10.37 -1.23 9.05
C LYS A 27 -10.92 -1.59 7.67
N ILE A 28 -11.21 -0.60 6.83
CA ILE A 28 -11.75 -0.81 5.48
C ILE A 28 -10.75 -1.60 4.63
N THR A 29 -9.49 -1.21 4.69
CA THR A 29 -8.38 -1.82 3.93
C THR A 29 -8.12 -3.28 4.31
N LYS A 30 -8.28 -3.63 5.60
CA LYS A 30 -8.09 -5.00 6.08
C LYS A 30 -8.99 -5.98 5.32
N ASN A 31 -10.24 -5.58 5.09
CA ASN A 31 -11.27 -6.41 4.44
C ASN A 31 -11.34 -6.22 2.92
N ALA A 32 -10.64 -5.22 2.37
CA ALA A 32 -10.60 -4.97 0.94
C ALA A 32 -9.98 -6.16 0.19
N LYS A 33 -10.64 -6.54 -0.91
CA LYS A 33 -10.22 -7.63 -1.81
C LYS A 33 -9.58 -7.06 -3.08
N PRO A 34 -8.64 -7.78 -3.69
CA PRO A 34 -8.10 -7.40 -4.99
C PRO A 34 -9.19 -7.31 -6.06
N ILE A 35 -9.08 -6.30 -6.93
CA ILE A 35 -9.92 -6.15 -8.13
C ILE A 35 -9.17 -6.68 -9.37
N PRO A 36 -9.84 -6.92 -10.52
CA PRO A 36 -9.21 -7.48 -11.73
C PRO A 36 -7.88 -6.86 -12.15
N PHE A 37 -7.73 -5.53 -11.97
CA PHE A 37 -6.47 -4.84 -12.24
C PHE A 37 -5.27 -5.39 -11.44
N HIS A 38 -5.48 -5.79 -10.18
CA HIS A 38 -4.41 -6.34 -9.34
C HIS A 38 -3.97 -7.71 -9.83
N TYR A 39 -4.92 -8.52 -10.32
CA TYR A 39 -4.62 -9.82 -10.91
C TYR A 39 -3.92 -9.69 -12.27
N PHE A 40 -4.27 -8.68 -13.06
CA PHE A 40 -3.56 -8.36 -14.29
C PHE A 40 -2.09 -7.99 -14.03
N LEU A 41 -1.81 -7.18 -13.01
CA LEU A 41 -0.44 -6.88 -12.60
C LEU A 41 0.31 -8.13 -12.12
N ALA A 42 -0.37 -9.01 -11.36
CA ALA A 42 0.21 -10.27 -10.91
C ALA A 42 0.58 -11.19 -12.08
N PHE A 43 -0.27 -11.23 -13.12
CA PHE A 43 0.01 -11.96 -14.36
C PHE A 43 1.25 -11.38 -15.07
N LEU A 44 1.34 -10.07 -15.26
CA LEU A 44 2.52 -9.44 -15.88
C LEU A 44 3.81 -9.75 -15.11
N ALA A 45 3.76 -9.78 -13.77
CA ALA A 45 4.90 -10.15 -12.94
C ALA A 45 5.28 -11.62 -13.06
N GLN A 46 4.28 -12.52 -13.15
CA GLN A 46 4.50 -13.94 -13.35
C GLN A 46 5.17 -14.24 -14.70
N GLU A 47 4.77 -13.52 -15.76
CA GLU A 47 5.35 -13.65 -17.10
C GLU A 47 6.72 -12.95 -17.25
N GLY A 48 7.25 -12.30 -16.20
CA GLY A 48 8.51 -11.56 -16.26
C GLY A 48 8.44 -10.24 -17.02
N CYS A 49 7.22 -9.78 -17.35
CA CYS A 49 6.96 -8.52 -18.06
C CYS A 49 6.83 -7.31 -17.12
N LEU A 50 6.78 -7.51 -15.80
CA LEU A 50 6.75 -6.46 -14.79
C LEU A 50 8.09 -6.37 -14.05
N ILE A 51 8.86 -5.31 -14.32
CA ILE A 51 10.18 -5.10 -13.73
C ILE A 51 10.06 -4.54 -12.31
N CYS A 52 9.20 -3.53 -12.10
CA CYS A 52 8.96 -2.90 -10.82
C CYS A 52 7.55 -2.28 -10.79
N LEU A 53 6.87 -2.39 -9.65
CA LEU A 53 5.54 -1.86 -9.38
C LEU A 53 5.65 -0.73 -8.36
N TYR A 54 5.44 0.51 -8.81
CA TYR A 54 5.31 1.69 -7.96
C TYR A 54 3.83 2.02 -7.78
N PHE A 55 3.36 2.14 -6.53
CA PHE A 55 1.95 2.38 -6.26
C PHE A 55 1.75 3.44 -5.18
N GLN A 56 0.83 4.39 -5.42
CA GLN A 56 0.54 5.49 -4.49
C GLN A 56 -0.50 5.12 -3.43
N ASN A 57 -1.23 4.01 -3.61
CA ASN A 57 -2.28 3.63 -2.67
C ASN A 57 -1.68 3.02 -1.41
N ILE A 58 -2.04 3.61 -0.26
CA ILE A 58 -1.62 3.18 1.07
C ILE A 58 -2.37 1.94 1.61
N ASN A 59 -3.16 1.30 0.76
CA ASN A 59 -4.04 0.19 1.17
C ASN A 59 -3.37 -1.19 1.11
N CYS A 60 -2.15 -1.30 0.58
CA CYS A 60 -1.39 -2.55 0.52
C CYS A 60 -2.15 -3.74 -0.11
N ILE A 61 -3.16 -3.52 -0.96
CA ILE A 61 -3.96 -4.64 -1.51
C ILE A 61 -3.12 -5.49 -2.47
N ASN A 62 -2.23 -4.86 -3.25
CA ASN A 62 -1.34 -5.55 -4.18
C ASN A 62 -0.45 -6.59 -3.49
N THR A 63 0.03 -6.29 -2.27
CA THR A 63 0.98 -7.16 -1.56
C THR A 63 0.33 -8.43 -1.00
N LYS A 64 -1.01 -8.52 -1.01
CA LYS A 64 -1.77 -9.72 -0.63
C LYS A 64 -1.77 -10.81 -1.72
N ILE A 65 -1.24 -10.53 -2.91
CA ILE A 65 -1.30 -11.43 -4.08
C ILE A 65 0.11 -11.88 -4.44
N LYS A 66 0.33 -13.18 -4.66
CA LYS A 66 1.56 -13.68 -5.28
C LYS A 66 1.50 -13.44 -6.80
N PRO A 67 2.57 -12.98 -7.48
CA PRO A 67 3.93 -12.77 -6.98
C PRO A 67 4.23 -11.34 -6.48
N LEU A 68 3.22 -10.47 -6.35
CA LEU A 68 3.37 -9.06 -5.96
C LEU A 68 3.63 -8.82 -4.45
N SER A 69 3.78 -9.89 -3.65
CA SER A 69 4.08 -9.79 -2.22
C SER A 69 5.42 -9.09 -1.99
N THR A 70 5.45 -8.17 -1.02
CA THR A 70 6.67 -7.51 -0.57
C THR A 70 7.05 -7.96 0.86
N ASN A 71 8.30 -7.73 1.25
CA ASN A 71 8.79 -7.96 2.61
C ASN A 71 9.07 -6.62 3.27
N VAL A 72 8.69 -6.48 4.54
CA VAL A 72 9.00 -5.30 5.35
C VAL A 72 9.75 -5.77 6.61
N PRO A 73 10.98 -5.28 6.86
CA PRO A 73 11.75 -4.36 6.02
C PRO A 73 12.18 -5.00 4.70
N LEU A 74 12.41 -4.17 3.67
CA LEU A 74 13.02 -4.62 2.42
C LEU A 74 14.43 -5.17 2.70
N ASN A 75 14.90 -6.06 1.84
CA ASN A 75 16.29 -6.54 1.93
C ASN A 75 17.27 -5.36 1.83
N THR A 76 18.56 -5.58 2.08
CA THR A 76 19.60 -4.57 1.81
C THR A 76 20.36 -4.87 0.52
N LYS A 77 20.18 -6.08 -0.04
CA LYS A 77 20.81 -6.56 -1.27
C LYS A 77 19.78 -7.34 -2.10
N GLY A 78 19.95 -7.29 -3.42
CA GLY A 78 19.06 -7.96 -4.37
C GLY A 78 19.16 -9.50 -4.36
N PRO A 79 18.28 -10.19 -5.11
CA PRO A 79 17.26 -9.63 -5.99
C PRO A 79 16.12 -8.97 -5.20
N TRP A 80 15.71 -7.81 -5.67
CA TRP A 80 14.63 -7.02 -5.07
C TRP A 80 13.28 -7.59 -5.49
N LEU A 81 12.29 -7.49 -4.59
CA LEU A 81 10.91 -7.84 -4.92
C LEU A 81 10.39 -6.83 -5.95
N ALA A 82 9.53 -7.29 -6.87
CA ALA A 82 8.96 -6.43 -7.90
C ALA A 82 8.09 -5.30 -7.32
N THR A 83 7.64 -5.42 -6.06
CA THR A 83 6.80 -4.43 -5.40
C THR A 83 7.61 -3.70 -4.31
N ILE A 84 7.66 -2.37 -4.42
CA ILE A 84 8.30 -1.44 -3.47
C ILE A 84 7.22 -0.59 -2.80
#